data_AF-A0A956H654-F1
#
_entry.id   AF-A0A956H654-F1
#
_cell.length_a   1.000
_cell.length_b   1.000
_cell.length_c   1.000
_cell.angle_alpha   90.00
_cell.angle_beta   90.00
_cell.angle_gamma   90.00
#
_symmetry.space_group_name_H-M   'P 1'
#
loop_
_entity.id
_entity.type
_entity.pdbx_description
1 polymer ?
#
loop_
_entity_poly.entity_id
_entity_poly.type
_entity_poly.pdbx_seq_one_letter_code
_entity_poly.pdbx_strand_id
1 'polypeptide(L)' 'MTAREKLQALGYGTDAREIERFQRDYNRMPPKLLLPLTGRFDDATARALAEIYEAREMFMLLRAGW' A
#
# COMPACT_ATOMS: atom_id res chain seq x y z
N MET A 1 -7.39 10.21 6.88
CA MET A 1 -6.84 8.88 7.22
C MET A 1 -5.32 8.94 7.33
N THR A 2 -4.79 8.44 8.44
CA THR A 2 -3.38 8.21 8.76
C THR A 2 -2.81 7.03 7.97
N ALA A 3 -1.47 6.91 7.92
CA ALA A 3 -0.78 5.78 7.28
C ALA A 3 -1.15 4.42 7.92
N ARG A 4 -1.30 4.38 9.25
CA ARG A 4 -1.75 3.17 9.97
C ARG A 4 -3.13 2.71 9.52
N GLU A 5 -4.08 3.63 9.42
CA GLU A 5 -5.44 3.30 8.96
C GLU A 5 -5.44 2.82 7.52
N LYS A 6 -4.61 3.43 6.65
CA LYS A 6 -4.47 3.00 5.24
C LYS A 6 -3.92 1.57 5.13
N LEU A 7 -2.87 1.24 5.89
CA LEU A 7 -2.31 -0.11 5.92
C LEU A 7 -3.36 -1.13 6.40
N GLN A 8 -4.05 -0.82 7.51
CA GLN A 8 -5.09 -1.70 8.06
C GLN A 8 -6.25 -1.90 7.08
N ALA A 9 -6.70 -0.83 6.42
CA ALA A 9 -7.76 -0.91 5.40
C ALA A 9 -7.37 -1.73 4.16
N LEU A 10 -6.06 -1.87 3.90
CA LEU A 10 -5.49 -2.74 2.88
C LEU A 10 -5.16 -4.16 3.38
N GLY A 11 -5.38 -4.45 4.67
CA GLY A 11 -5.13 -5.76 5.27
C GLY A 11 -3.68 -6.00 5.73
N TYR A 12 -2.93 -4.93 5.99
CA TYR A 12 -1.55 -4.97 6.52
C TYR A 12 -1.48 -4.41 7.93
N GLY A 13 -0.57 -4.96 8.74
CA GLY A 13 -0.16 -4.38 10.03
C GLY A 13 0.84 -3.23 9.90
N THR A 14 1.29 -2.71 11.05
CA THR A 14 2.28 -1.62 11.15
C THR A 14 3.63 -2.06 11.69
N ASP A 15 3.80 -3.34 12.00
CA ASP A 15 5.10 -3.89 12.37
C ASP A 15 6.00 -4.10 11.13
N ALA A 16 7.29 -4.33 11.37
CA ALA A 16 8.26 -4.43 10.29
C ALA A 16 7.99 -5.59 9.33
N ARG A 17 7.45 -6.71 9.80
CA ARG A 17 7.15 -7.88 8.94
C ARG A 17 6.00 -7.56 8.00
N GLU A 18 4.98 -6.88 8.50
CA GLU A 18 3.83 -6.47 7.71
C GLU A 18 4.16 -5.36 6.72
N ILE A 19 5.04 -4.42 7.08
CA ILE A 19 5.56 -3.42 6.15
C ILE A 19 6.39 -4.08 5.04
N GLU A 20 7.24 -5.05 5.38
CA GLU A 20 8.01 -5.78 4.37
C GLU A 20 7.10 -6.59 3.43
N ARG A 21 6.04 -7.20 3.97
CA ARG A 21 5.00 -7.88 3.18
C ARG A 21 4.34 -6.91 2.20
N PHE A 22 3.95 -5.72 2.65
CA PHE A 22 3.42 -4.68 1.78
C PHE A 22 4.41 -4.29 0.68
N GLN A 23 5.68 -4.04 1.02
CA GLN A 23 6.71 -3.67 0.03
C GLN A 23 6.88 -4.78 -1.03
N ARG A 24 6.86 -6.04 -0.60
CA ARG A 24 6.96 -7.21 -1.48
C ARG A 24 5.76 -7.34 -2.40
N ASP A 25 4.55 -7.17 -1.87
CA ASP A 25 3.32 -7.29 -2.65
C ASP A 25 3.17 -6.13 -3.64
N TYR A 26 3.58 -4.91 -3.26
CA TYR A 26 3.68 -3.77 -4.16
C TYR A 26 4.64 -4.03 -5.33
N ASN A 27 5.82 -4.59 -5.05
CA ASN A 27 6.82 -4.92 -6.06
C ASN A 27 6.38 -6.00 -7.06
N ARG A 28 5.35 -6.79 -6.73
CA ARG A 28 4.76 -7.79 -7.63
C ARG A 28 3.84 -7.17 -8.69
N MET A 29 3.56 -5.87 -8.62
CA MET A 29 2.71 -5.12 -9.55
C MET A 29 3.53 -4.17 -10.44
N PRO A 30 4.31 -4.68 -11.42
CA PRO A 30 4.98 -3.82 -12.41
C PRO A 30 3.94 -3.02 -13.22
N PRO A 31 4.26 -1.82 -13.75
CA PRO A 31 5.60 -1.28 -14.07
C PRO A 31 6.19 -0.31 -13.03
N LYS A 32 5.79 -0.38 -11.75
CA LYS A 32 6.17 0.60 -10.73
C LYS A 32 7.63 0.45 -10.26
N LEU A 33 8.17 1.53 -9.67
CA LEU A 33 9.48 1.53 -9.01
C LEU A 33 9.49 0.51 -7.86
N LEU A 34 10.51 -0.35 -7.84
CA LEU A 34 10.70 -1.35 -6.79
C LEU A 34 11.07 -0.69 -5.46
N LEU A 35 10.29 -0.98 -4.42
CA LEU A 35 10.61 -0.60 -3.04
C LEU A 35 11.68 -1.54 -2.47
N PRO A 36 12.64 -1.03 -1.68
CA PRO A 36 13.56 -1.89 -0.94
C PRO A 36 12.79 -2.63 0.17
N LEU A 37 13.00 -3.94 0.29
CA LEU A 37 12.35 -4.80 1.30
C LEU A 37 13.05 -4.64 2.67
N THR A 38 12.79 -3.52 3.34
CA THR A 38 13.46 -3.16 4.59
C THR A 38 12.59 -3.36 5.82
N GLY A 39 11.28 -3.51 5.64
CA GLY A 39 10.30 -3.48 6.74
C GLY A 39 10.20 -2.13 7.44
N ARG A 40 10.86 -1.08 6.93
CA ARG A 40 10.78 0.27 7.47
C ARG A 40 9.76 1.09 6.70
N PHE A 41 8.98 1.88 7.44
CA PHE A 41 8.04 2.82 6.84
C PHE A 41 8.78 4.12 6.47
N ASP A 42 9.41 4.11 5.29
CA ASP A 42 10.10 5.27 4.71
C ASP A 42 9.21 6.06 3.73
N ASP A 43 9.72 7.18 3.21
CA ASP A 43 8.97 8.05 2.30
C ASP A 43 8.54 7.33 1.01
N ALA A 44 9.35 6.37 0.52
CA ALA A 44 9.01 5.57 -0.65
C ALA A 44 7.83 4.64 -0.36
N THR A 45 7.84 3.97 0.79
CA THR A 45 6.74 3.13 1.28
C THR A 45 5.47 3.96 1.51
N ALA A 46 5.60 5.17 2.04
CA ALA A 46 4.47 6.08 2.24
C ALA A 46 3.81 6.51 0.93
N ARG A 47 4.60 6.81 -0.11
CA ARG A 47 4.11 7.13 -1.46
C ARG A 47 3.40 5.93 -2.09
N ALA A 48 4.03 4.76 -2.05
CA ALA A 48 3.43 3.52 -2.55
C ALA A 48 2.08 3.19 -1.86
N LEU A 49 2.01 3.40 -0.54
CA LEU A 49 0.78 3.22 0.23
C LEU A 49 -0.33 4.17 -0.22
N ALA A 50 0.01 5.44 -0.47
CA ALA A 50 -0.95 6.41 -0.98
C ALA A 50 -1.51 5.97 -2.35
N GLU A 51 -0.63 5.60 -3.29
CA GLU A 51 -1.03 5.19 -4.64
C GLU A 51 -1.97 3.97 -4.64
N ILE A 52 -1.64 2.92 -3.86
CA ILE A 52 -2.48 1.72 -3.79
C ILE A 52 -3.83 2.03 -3.14
N TYR A 53 -3.82 2.87 -2.10
CA TYR A 53 -5.04 3.25 -1.43
C TYR A 53 -5.97 4.04 -2.36
N GLU A 54 -5.44 5.01 -3.10
CA GLU A 54 -6.20 5.78 -4.11
C GLU A 54 -6.76 4.88 -5.22
N ALA A 55 -5.95 3.95 -5.75
CA ALA A 55 -6.41 3.00 -6.76
C ALA A 55 -7.57 2.12 -6.25
N ARG A 56 -7.51 1.68 -4.98
CA ARG A 56 -8.60 0.93 -4.33
C ARG A 56 -9.87 1.77 -4.21
N GLU A 57 -9.76 3.04 -3.81
CA GLU A 57 -10.94 3.92 -3.68
C GLU A 57 -11.56 4.20 -5.04
N MET A 58 -10.75 4.47 -6.08
CA MET A 58 -11.26 4.62 -7.45
C MET A 58 -12.01 3.37 -7.92
N PHE A 59 -11.48 2.18 -7.64
CA PHE A 59 -12.15 0.92 -7.99
C PHE A 59 -13.47 0.73 -7.23
N MET A 60 -13.51 1.10 -5.94
CA MET A 60 -14.75 1.02 -5.15
C MET A 60 -15.82 2.01 -5.62
N LEU A 61 -15.42 3.22 -6.04
CA LEU A 61 -16.34 4.19 -6.64
C LEU A 61 -16.94 3.65 -7.95
N LEU A 62 -16.12 3.06 -8.81
CA LEU A 62 -16.60 2.41 -10.04
C LEU A 62 -17.57 1.26 -9.75
N ARG A 63 -17.30 0.47 -8.71
CA ARG A 63 -18.18 -0.64 -8.29
C ARG A 63 -19.51 -0.15 -7.70
N ALA A 64 -19.52 0.96 -6.97
CA ALA A 64 -20.72 1.49 -6.32
C ALA A 64 -21.68 2.22 -7.30
N GLY A 65 -21.20 2.57 -8.48
CA GLY A 65 -21.99 3.19 -9.55
C GLY A 65 -22.75 2.21 -10.46
N TRP A 66 -22.71 0.91 -10.16
CA TRP A 66 -23.42 -0.16 -10.87
C TRP A 66 -24.53 -0.77 -10.00
#